data_AF-A0A0R3N8K6-F1
#
_entry.id   AF-A0A0R3N8K6-F1
#
_cell.length_a   1.000
_cell.length_b   1.000
_cell.length_c   1.000
_cell.angle_alpha   90.00
_cell.angle_beta   90.00
_cell.angle_gamma   90.00
#
_symmetry.space_group_name_H-M   'P 1'
#
loop_
_entity.id
_entity.type
_entity.pdbx_description
1 polymer ?
#
loop_
_entity_poly.entity_id
_entity_poly.type
_entity_poly.pdbx_seq_one_letter_code
_entity_poly.pdbx_strand_id
1 'polypeptide(L)'
;MRRTEAERAADIVLGLIDAMEMMSFNPLTAQISAFGLADWYRYLNIGYHLPLVAGSDKMDASALLGGSRTYAQLGARDFTYRNWMDAVRSGDTFITVGPLT
;
A
#
# COMPACT_ATOMS: atom_id res chain seq x y z
N MET A 1 6.93 -19.97 14.17
CA MET A 1 5.97 -19.66 13.10
C MET A 1 6.74 -18.94 11.99
N ARG A 2 7.11 -19.61 10.91
CA ARG A 2 8.08 -19.12 9.89
C ARG A 2 7.66 -19.47 8.45
N ARG A 3 6.37 -19.79 8.23
CA ARG A 3 5.83 -20.35 6.98
C ARG A 3 5.14 -19.33 6.05
N THR A 4 4.65 -18.20 6.57
CA THR A 4 3.85 -17.24 5.79
C THR A 4 4.67 -16.24 4.96
N GLU A 5 5.96 -16.05 5.25
CA GLU A 5 6.80 -15.09 4.49
C GLU A 5 7.14 -15.58 3.08
N ALA A 6 7.26 -16.89 2.89
CA ALA A 6 7.61 -17.45 1.58
C ALA A 6 6.49 -17.27 0.54
N GLU A 7 5.23 -17.25 0.98
CA GLU A 7 4.06 -17.11 0.10
C GLU A 7 4.04 -15.71 -0.55
N ARG A 8 4.18 -14.65 0.27
CA ARG A 8 4.28 -13.27 -0.24
C ARG A 8 5.45 -13.08 -1.19
N ALA A 9 6.61 -13.64 -0.86
CA ALA A 9 7.79 -13.56 -1.73
C ALA A 9 7.55 -14.27 -3.07
N ALA A 10 6.92 -15.45 -3.06
CA ALA A 10 6.57 -16.17 -4.28
C ALA A 10 5.58 -15.36 -5.14
N ASP A 11 4.53 -14.80 -4.54
CA ASP A 11 3.53 -14.01 -5.27
C ASP A 11 4.14 -12.74 -5.89
N ILE A 12 5.06 -12.08 -5.19
CA ILE A 12 5.80 -10.92 -5.72
C ILE A 12 6.67 -11.34 -6.91
N VAL A 13 7.45 -12.42 -6.79
CA VAL A 13 8.35 -12.89 -7.86
C VAL A 13 7.56 -13.37 -9.08
N LEU A 14 6.40 -13.97 -8.88
CA LEU A 14 5.50 -14.43 -9.94
C LEU A 14 4.67 -13.30 -10.57
N GLY A 15 4.74 -12.08 -10.03
CA GLY A 15 3.98 -10.93 -10.54
C GLY A 15 2.48 -11.02 -10.27
N LEU A 16 2.08 -11.71 -9.20
CA LEU A 16 0.68 -11.90 -8.81
C LEU A 16 0.15 -10.76 -7.91
N ILE A 17 1.04 -9.89 -7.43
CA ILE A 17 0.71 -8.78 -6.54
C ILE A 17 0.66 -7.46 -7.32
N ASP A 18 -0.51 -6.82 -7.30
CA ASP A 18 -0.72 -5.50 -7.93
C ASP A 18 -0.20 -4.34 -7.06
N ALA A 19 -0.24 -4.48 -5.73
CA ALA A 19 0.26 -3.48 -4.79
C ALA A 19 0.49 -4.08 -3.39
N MET A 20 1.36 -3.42 -2.61
CA MET A 20 1.59 -3.71 -1.19
C MET A 20 0.88 -2.68 -0.32
N GLU A 21 0.07 -3.15 0.62
CA GLU A 21 -0.53 -2.28 1.63
C GLU A 21 0.47 -1.94 2.74
N MET A 22 0.64 -0.65 3.05
CA MET A 22 1.33 -0.20 4.27
C MET A 22 0.39 -0.30 5.47
N MET A 23 0.01 -1.53 5.77
CA MET A 23 -0.91 -1.85 6.86
C MET A 23 -0.37 -1.32 8.20
N SER A 24 -1.23 -0.65 8.93
CA SER A 24 -1.07 -0.33 10.34
C SER A 24 -2.42 -0.60 11.02
N PHE A 25 -2.41 -0.94 12.32
CA PHE A 25 -3.62 -0.88 13.16
C PHE A 25 -4.14 0.56 13.33
N ASN A 26 -3.51 1.53 12.65
CA ASN A 26 -3.92 2.90 12.55
C ASN A 26 -4.18 3.58 13.92
N PRO A 27 -3.32 3.38 14.94
CA PRO A 27 -3.38 4.20 16.15
C PRO A 27 -3.15 5.67 15.80
N LEU A 28 -3.60 6.59 16.64
CA LEU A 28 -3.41 8.04 16.46
C LEU A 28 -1.95 8.45 16.24
N THR A 29 -1.00 7.68 16.77
CA THR A 29 0.43 8.02 16.80
C THR A 29 1.28 7.31 15.74
N ALA A 30 0.72 6.35 14.98
CA ALA A 30 1.50 5.60 13.98
C ALA A 30 0.62 4.96 12.90
N GLN A 31 0.58 5.54 11.70
CA GLN A 31 -0.23 5.01 10.59
C GLN A 31 0.59 4.28 9.50
N ILE A 32 1.92 4.28 9.61
CA ILE A 32 2.83 3.47 8.77
C ILE A 32 3.69 2.58 9.67
N SER A 33 3.71 1.29 9.39
CA SER A 33 4.50 0.31 10.14
C SER A 33 5.98 0.35 9.73
N ALA A 34 6.89 0.42 10.71
CA ALA A 34 8.33 0.29 10.46
C ALA A 34 8.69 -1.06 9.82
N PHE A 35 7.95 -2.12 10.17
CA PHE A 35 8.12 -3.44 9.55
C PHE A 35 7.66 -3.42 8.08
N GLY A 36 6.52 -2.81 7.78
CA GLY A 36 6.02 -2.67 6.41
C GLY A 36 7.00 -1.88 5.52
N LEU A 37 7.53 -0.77 6.05
CA LEU A 37 8.53 0.02 5.34
C LEU A 37 9.83 -0.75 5.09
N ALA A 38 10.33 -1.48 6.10
CA ALA A 38 11.51 -2.31 5.94
C ALA A 38 11.29 -3.45 4.93
N ASP A 39 10.12 -4.09 4.94
CA ASP A 39 9.75 -5.14 3.99
C ASP A 39 9.70 -4.60 2.55
N TRP A 40 9.07 -3.45 2.35
CA TRP A 40 9.05 -2.77 1.04
C TRP A 40 10.46 -2.45 0.53
N TYR A 41 11.33 -1.89 1.39
CA TYR A 41 12.72 -1.61 1.02
C TYR A 41 13.52 -2.88 0.69
N ARG A 42 13.23 -4.04 1.32
CA ARG A 42 13.90 -5.30 0.98
C ARG A 42 13.64 -5.68 -0.47
N TYR A 43 12.39 -5.61 -0.93
CA TYR A 43 12.02 -5.90 -2.32
C TYR A 43 12.56 -4.84 -3.28
N LEU A 44 12.47 -3.56 -2.91
CA LEU A 44 13.02 -2.47 -3.70
C LEU A 44 14.53 -2.65 -3.96
N ASN A 45 15.28 -2.99 -2.91
CA ASN A 45 16.74 -3.15 -2.98
C ASN A 45 17.19 -4.31 -3.88
N ILE A 46 16.31 -5.26 -4.21
CA ILE A 46 16.60 -6.38 -5.11
C ILE A 46 15.88 -6.23 -6.47
N GLY A 47 15.35 -5.04 -6.78
CA GLY A 47 14.80 -4.70 -8.09
C GLY A 47 13.29 -4.88 -8.25
N TYR A 48 12.55 -5.22 -7.19
CA TYR A 48 11.08 -5.28 -7.23
C TYR A 48 10.49 -3.96 -6.73
N HIS A 49 10.06 -3.11 -7.66
CA HIS A 49 9.32 -1.89 -7.35
C HIS A 49 7.83 -2.20 -7.18
N LEU A 50 7.40 -2.35 -5.93
CA LEU A 50 6.01 -2.66 -5.60
C LEU A 50 5.19 -1.38 -5.43
N PRO A 51 4.09 -1.20 -6.18
CA PRO A 51 3.14 -0.12 -5.94
C PRO A 51 2.65 -0.12 -4.49
N LEU A 52 2.45 1.07 -3.93
CA LEU A 52 2.00 1.23 -2.54
C LEU A 52 0.52 1.60 -2.48
N VAL A 53 -0.19 0.96 -1.56
CA VAL A 53 -1.53 1.35 -1.14
C VAL A 53 -1.59 1.44 0.39
N ALA A 54 -2.60 2.13 0.88
CA ALA A 54 -2.90 2.26 2.28
C ALA A 54 -4.40 2.51 2.45
N GLY A 55 -5.02 1.72 3.32
CA GLY A 55 -6.36 1.93 3.85
C GLY A 55 -6.34 2.11 5.37
N SER A 56 -7.47 2.58 5.91
CA SER A 56 -7.60 2.83 7.35
C SER A 56 -7.79 1.57 8.20
N ASP A 57 -8.10 0.43 7.58
CA ASP A 57 -8.50 -0.82 8.24
C ASP A 57 -9.46 -0.59 9.44
N LYS A 58 -10.57 0.13 9.16
CA LYS A 58 -11.45 0.62 10.23
C LYS A 58 -12.33 -0.51 10.77
N MET A 59 -11.91 -1.09 11.88
CA MET A 59 -12.63 -2.18 12.56
C MET A 59 -13.51 -1.70 13.71
N ASP A 60 -13.26 -0.51 14.24
CA ASP A 60 -14.06 0.10 15.31
C ASP A 60 -14.02 1.65 15.28
N ALA A 61 -14.68 2.27 16.25
CA ALA A 61 -14.76 3.72 16.37
C ALA A 61 -13.40 4.40 16.68
N SER A 62 -12.45 3.68 17.29
CA SER A 62 -11.14 4.19 17.66
C SER A 62 -10.15 4.25 16.49
N ALA A 63 -10.35 3.46 15.44
CA ALA A 63 -9.57 3.54 14.22
C ALA A 63 -9.89 4.80 13.40
N LEU A 64 -8.86 5.58 13.04
CA LEU A 64 -9.00 6.85 12.32
C LEU A 64 -9.38 6.62 10.85
N LEU A 65 -10.59 7.00 10.45
CA LEU A 65 -10.99 6.93 9.05
C LEU A 65 -10.10 7.84 8.20
N GLY A 66 -9.44 7.27 7.19
CA GLY A 66 -8.51 7.99 6.32
C GLY A 66 -7.22 8.47 7.00
N GLY A 67 -6.81 7.86 8.12
CA GLY A 67 -5.53 8.18 8.78
C GLY A 67 -4.30 7.96 7.88
N SER A 68 -4.34 6.90 7.07
CA SER A 68 -3.47 6.68 5.92
C SER A 68 -4.31 6.77 4.64
N ARG A 69 -3.75 7.34 3.58
CA ARG A 69 -4.45 7.60 2.31
C ARG A 69 -3.63 7.12 1.13
N THR A 70 -4.30 6.55 0.15
CA THR A 70 -3.74 6.27 -1.19
C THR A 70 -4.20 7.34 -2.16
N TYR A 71 -3.27 7.95 -2.87
CA TYR A 71 -3.56 8.78 -4.03
C TYR A 71 -3.10 8.03 -5.28
N ALA A 72 -4.01 7.86 -6.25
CA ALA A 72 -3.74 7.23 -7.53
C ALA A 72 -3.92 8.26 -8.65
N GLN A 73 -2.89 8.44 -9.48
CA GLN A 73 -2.89 9.45 -10.53
C GLN A 73 -3.59 8.93 -11.79
N LEU A 74 -4.79 9.44 -12.05
CA LEU A 74 -5.58 9.03 -13.21
C LEU A 74 -5.19 9.77 -14.49
N GLY A 75 -4.53 10.92 -14.38
CA GLY A 75 -4.26 11.80 -15.52
C GLY A 75 -5.58 12.35 -16.10
N ALA A 76 -5.79 12.18 -17.40
CA ALA A 76 -7.02 12.61 -18.08
C ALA A 76 -8.16 11.57 -18.06
N ARG A 77 -7.96 10.42 -17.41
CA ARG A 77 -8.97 9.36 -17.33
C ARG A 77 -10.07 9.72 -16.33
N ASP A 78 -11.30 9.32 -16.62
CA ASP A 78 -12.41 9.45 -15.68
C ASP A 78 -12.19 8.61 -14.41
N PHE A 79 -12.75 9.07 -13.29
CA PHE A 79 -12.75 8.30 -12.05
C PHE A 79 -13.74 7.14 -12.14
N THR A 80 -13.21 5.98 -12.54
CA THR A 80 -13.90 4.69 -12.52
C THR A 80 -13.08 3.68 -11.74
N TYR A 81 -13.72 2.64 -11.21
CA TYR A 81 -13.02 1.59 -10.48
C TYR A 81 -11.92 0.94 -11.33
N ARG A 82 -12.19 0.70 -12.62
CA ARG A 82 -11.20 0.13 -13.55
C ARG A 82 -10.00 1.05 -13.74
N ASN A 83 -10.23 2.33 -14.02
CA ASN A 83 -9.13 3.29 -14.22
C ASN A 83 -8.30 3.47 -12.94
N TRP A 84 -8.95 3.45 -11.77
CA TRP A 84 -8.26 3.46 -10.48
C TRP A 84 -7.39 2.21 -10.28
N MET A 85 -7.93 1.01 -10.52
CA MET A 85 -7.14 -0.23 -10.46
C MET A 85 -5.94 -0.19 -11.41
N ASP A 86 -6.15 0.27 -12.65
CA ASP A 86 -5.07 0.35 -13.64
C ASP A 86 -3.98 1.35 -13.22
N ALA A 87 -4.34 2.46 -12.57
CA ALA A 87 -3.38 3.41 -11.99
C ALA A 87 -2.62 2.83 -10.78
N VAL A 88 -3.28 2.01 -9.97
CA VAL A 88 -2.60 1.29 -8.88
C VAL A 88 -1.57 0.30 -9.45
N ARG A 89 -1.97 -0.51 -10.44
CA ARG A 89 -1.09 -1.50 -11.08
C ARG A 89 0.11 -0.88 -11.79
N SER A 90 -0.06 0.31 -12.39
CA SER A 90 1.05 1.01 -13.05
C SER A 90 2.05 1.61 -12.05
N GLY A 91 1.76 1.58 -10.75
CA GLY A 91 2.58 2.24 -9.74
C GLY A 91 2.42 3.75 -9.71
N ASP A 92 1.36 4.29 -10.32
CA ASP A 92 1.02 5.71 -10.30
C ASP A 92 0.35 6.09 -8.96
N THR A 93 0.94 5.63 -7.85
CA THR A 93 0.42 5.84 -6.50
C THR A 93 1.47 6.41 -5.56
N PHE A 94 0.98 7.16 -4.59
CA PHE A 94 1.72 7.38 -3.36
C PHE A 94 0.77 7.30 -2.17
N ILE A 95 1.34 7.01 -1.01
CA ILE A 95 0.61 6.97 0.26
C ILE A 95 1.08 8.09 1.17
N THR A 96 0.19 8.61 2.00
CA THR A 96 0.54 9.62 2.99
C THR A 96 -0.34 9.56 4.22
N VAL A 97 0.25 9.95 5.34
CA VAL A 97 -0.43 10.19 6.63
C VAL A 97 -0.55 11.70 6.91
N GLY A 98 0.24 12.50 6.19
CA GLY A 98 0.25 13.96 6.26
C GLY A 98 -0.73 14.62 5.29
N PRO A 99 -0.87 15.95 5.35
CA PRO A 99 -1.63 16.71 4.38
C PRO A 99 -0.99 16.65 2.98
N LEU A 100 -1.80 16.86 1.94
CA LEU A 100 -1.29 17.20 0.61
C LEU A 100 -0.98 18.69 0.57
N THR A 101 0.25 19.05 0.20
CA THR A 101 0.66 20.43 -0.09
C THR A 101 0.86 20.61 -1.57
#